data_AF-A0A833XSG8-F1
#
_entry.id   AF-A0A833XSG8-F1
#
_cell.length_a   1.000
_cell.length_b   1.000
_cell.length_c   1.000
_cell.angle_alpha   90.00
_cell.angle_beta   90.00
_cell.angle_gamma   90.00
#
_symmetry.space_group_name_H-M   'P 1'
#
loop_
_entity.id
_entity.type
_entity.pdbx_description
1 polymer ?
#
loop_
_entity_poly.entity_id
_entity_poly.type
_entity_poly.pdbx_seq_one_letter_code
_entity_poly.pdbx_strand_id
1 'polypeptide(L)'
;MWERINNFYNEHNKPSMANCSRGSLTNRWSVIQKCTNKFCAAVAQVESLHPSGATEQDKIERAKIMYRETEKATYNMEHRWCLLRHQPKWQQHVSMLSTRRKPHGKRPAMAESSPLGDDTIDDNVEVIFERPPGKKTEKERERKRKAAESYDAEFVEALTCMTND
;
A
#
# COMPACT_ATOMS: atom_id res chain seq x y z
N MET A 1 21.90 -10.62 5.28
CA MET A 1 21.37 -10.17 3.97
C MET A 1 22.16 -8.99 3.40
N TRP A 2 22.29 -7.87 4.12
CA TRP A 2 23.03 -6.69 3.66
C TRP A 2 24.52 -6.90 3.39
N GLU A 3 25.16 -7.85 4.07
CA GLU A 3 26.56 -8.21 3.82
C GLU A 3 26.79 -8.71 2.39
N ARG A 4 25.94 -9.62 1.91
CA ARG A 4 26.00 -10.11 0.52
C ARG A 4 25.82 -8.98 -0.49
N ILE A 5 24.89 -8.05 -0.21
CA ILE A 5 24.63 -6.88 -1.05
C ILE A 5 25.84 -5.94 -1.06
N ASN A 6 26.47 -5.73 0.11
CA ASN A 6 27.64 -4.87 0.22
C ASN A 6 28.85 -5.43 -0.52
N ASN A 7 29.12 -6.74 -0.38
CA ASN A 7 30.19 -7.42 -1.12
C ASN A 7 29.95 -7.32 -2.63
N PHE A 8 28.75 -7.70 -3.08
CA PHE A 8 28.38 -7.61 -4.50
C PHE A 8 28.52 -6.18 -5.04
N TYR A 9 28.06 -5.18 -4.28
CA TYR A 9 28.19 -3.78 -4.68
C TYR A 9 29.64 -3.36 -4.81
N ASN A 10 30.49 -3.67 -3.82
CA ASN A 10 31.91 -3.29 -3.84
C ASN A 10 32.69 -4.02 -4.94
N GLU A 11 32.37 -5.28 -5.23
CA GLU A 11 32.96 -6.06 -6.33
C GLU A 11 32.63 -5.48 -7.71
N HIS A 12 31.43 -4.91 -7.88
CA HIS A 12 30.93 -4.41 -9.17
C HIS A 12 30.91 -2.88 -9.25
N ASN A 13 31.45 -2.19 -8.24
CA ASN A 13 31.52 -0.73 -8.27
C ASN A 13 32.57 -0.30 -9.30
N LYS A 14 32.46 0.94 -9.77
CA LYS A 14 33.46 1.49 -10.69
C LYS A 14 34.85 1.45 -10.01
N PRO A 15 35.92 1.05 -10.71
CA PRO A 15 37.26 0.96 -10.13
C PRO A 15 37.76 2.29 -9.52
N SER A 16 37.24 3.42 -9.99
CA SER A 16 37.56 4.77 -9.49
C SER A 16 36.79 5.16 -8.21
N MET A 17 35.82 4.35 -7.76
CA MET A 17 34.98 4.66 -6.59
C MET A 17 35.50 3.89 -5.37
N ALA A 18 35.58 4.57 -4.23
CA ALA A 18 35.90 3.91 -2.97
C ALA A 18 34.82 2.89 -2.57
N ASN A 19 35.25 1.85 -1.83
CA ASN A 19 34.34 0.88 -1.24
C ASN A 19 33.30 1.59 -0.36
N CYS A 20 32.04 1.22 -0.55
CA CYS A 20 30.95 1.74 0.26
C CYS A 20 30.78 0.88 1.51
N SER A 21 30.55 1.54 2.64
CA SER A 21 30.18 0.85 3.87
C SER A 21 28.76 0.30 3.78
N ARG A 22 28.50 -0.78 4.50
CA ARG A 22 27.15 -1.35 4.65
C ARG A 22 26.14 -0.29 5.09
N GLY A 23 26.49 0.53 6.08
CA GLY A 23 25.61 1.59 6.60
C GLY A 23 25.25 2.63 5.55
N SER A 24 26.21 3.03 4.72
CA SER A 24 25.96 3.98 3.62
C SER A 24 24.98 3.41 2.59
N LEU A 25 25.14 2.15 2.20
CA LEU A 25 24.23 1.48 1.26
C LEU A 25 22.82 1.34 1.84
N THR A 26 22.70 0.93 3.10
CA THR A 26 21.39 0.79 3.75
C THR A 26 20.69 2.14 3.84
N ASN A 27 21.37 3.19 4.30
CA ASN A 27 20.80 4.53 4.39
C ASN A 27 20.36 5.06 3.02
N ARG A 28 21.22 4.88 2.00
CA ARG A 28 20.91 5.29 0.64
C ARG A 28 19.69 4.57 0.09
N TRP A 29 19.59 3.26 0.32
CA TRP A 29 18.43 2.48 -0.07
C TRP A 29 17.16 2.96 0.62
N SER A 30 17.18 3.20 1.94
CA SER A 30 16.02 3.70 2.68
C SER A 30 15.51 5.03 2.13
N VAL A 31 16.41 5.95 1.75
CA VAL A 31 16.04 7.21 1.10
C VAL A 31 15.37 6.96 -0.26
N ILE A 32 15.97 6.12 -1.11
CA ILE A 32 15.40 5.78 -2.42
C ILE A 32 14.01 5.17 -2.27
N GLN A 33 13.87 4.21 -1.36
CA GLN A 33 12.60 3.53 -1.09
C GLN A 33 11.54 4.53 -0.61
N LYS A 34 11.86 5.37 0.37
CA LYS A 34 10.95 6.38 0.91
C LYS A 34 10.46 7.34 -0.17
N CYS A 35 11.37 7.93 -0.96
CA CYS A 35 11.02 8.85 -2.03
C CYS A 35 10.19 8.16 -3.13
N THR A 36 10.57 6.94 -3.52
CA THR A 36 9.86 6.19 -4.57
C THR A 36 8.47 5.76 -4.11
N ASN A 37 8.30 5.36 -2.85
CA ASN A 37 6.99 5.01 -2.29
C ASN A 37 6.01 6.20 -2.31
N LYS A 38 6.49 7.39 -1.95
CA LYS A 38 5.73 8.64 -2.03
C LYS A 38 5.34 8.98 -3.47
N PHE A 39 6.27 8.80 -4.41
CA PHE A 39 5.98 8.99 -5.83
C PHE A 39 4.95 7.97 -6.35
N CYS A 40 5.05 6.69 -5.98
CA CYS A 40 4.04 5.67 -6.31
C CYS A 40 2.66 6.06 -5.77
N ALA A 41 2.58 6.65 -4.57
CA ALA A 41 1.33 7.14 -4.01
C ALA A 41 0.73 8.31 -4.82
N ALA A 42 1.56 9.20 -5.38
CA ALA A 42 1.13 10.25 -6.29
C ALA A 42 0.66 9.70 -7.63
N VAL A 43 1.38 8.74 -8.22
CA VAL A 43 0.99 8.04 -9.46
C VAL A 43 -0.37 7.37 -9.27
N ALA A 44 -0.57 6.61 -8.18
CA ALA A 44 -1.82 5.93 -7.91
C ALA A 44 -3.01 6.91 -7.75
N GLN A 45 -2.78 8.09 -7.18
CA GLN A 45 -3.79 9.14 -7.10
C GLN A 45 -4.14 9.69 -8.48
N VAL A 46 -3.15 9.97 -9.32
CA VAL A 46 -3.38 10.42 -10.71
C VAL A 46 -4.17 9.38 -11.50
N GLU A 47 -3.82 8.10 -11.37
CA GLU A 47 -4.53 7.00 -12.05
C GLU A 47 -5.98 6.88 -11.59
N SER A 48 -6.26 7.12 -10.30
CA SER A 48 -7.62 7.09 -9.74
C SER A 48 -8.52 8.22 -10.26
N LEU A 49 -7.97 9.28 -10.84
CA LEU A 49 -8.74 10.37 -11.46
C LEU A 49 -9.24 10.04 -12.87
N HIS A 50 -8.96 8.82 -13.38
CA HIS A 50 -9.36 8.35 -14.72
C HIS A 50 -9.14 9.39 -15.83
N PRO A 51 -7.91 9.88 -16.05
CA PRO A 51 -7.63 10.85 -17.10
C PRO A 51 -7.76 10.17 -18.48
N SER A 52 -8.93 10.27 -19.10
CA SER A 52 -9.18 9.78 -20.45
C SER A 52 -8.25 10.47 -21.45
N GLY A 53 -7.61 9.70 -22.32
CA GLY A 53 -6.71 10.21 -23.36
C GLY A 53 -5.33 10.68 -22.88
N ALA A 54 -5.00 10.60 -21.59
CA ALA A 54 -3.67 10.95 -21.10
C ALA A 54 -2.66 9.83 -21.37
N THR A 55 -1.50 10.21 -21.92
CA THR A 55 -0.38 9.30 -22.13
C THR A 55 0.25 8.89 -20.79
N GLU A 56 1.10 7.87 -20.79
CA GLU A 56 1.87 7.49 -19.60
C GLU A 56 2.76 8.65 -19.12
N GLN A 57 3.38 9.39 -20.05
CA GLN A 57 4.24 10.52 -19.72
C GLN A 57 3.44 11.66 -19.06
N ASP A 58 2.22 11.93 -19.53
CA ASP A 58 1.34 12.95 -18.93
C ASP A 58 0.99 12.61 -17.48
N LYS A 59 0.74 11.31 -17.21
CA LYS A 59 0.45 10.83 -15.84
C LYS A 59 1.67 10.98 -14.94
N ILE A 60 2.86 10.68 -15.44
CA ILE A 60 4.13 10.85 -14.71
C ILE A 60 4.38 12.32 -14.37
N GLU A 61 4.17 13.22 -15.33
CA GLU A 61 4.36 14.66 -15.11
C GLU A 61 3.36 15.20 -14.10
N ARG A 62 2.09 14.80 -14.20
CA ARG A 62 1.07 15.15 -13.20
C ARG A 62 1.40 14.60 -11.81
N ALA A 63 1.95 13.39 -11.72
CA ALA A 63 2.39 12.81 -10.45
C ALA A 63 3.57 13.57 -9.85
N LYS A 64 4.50 14.09 -10.68
CA LYS A 64 5.59 14.97 -10.22
C LYS A 64 5.09 16.29 -9.64
N ILE A 65 4.09 16.90 -10.28
CA ILE A 65 3.43 18.11 -9.77
C ILE A 65 2.79 17.81 -8.40
N MET A 66 2.00 16.74 -8.32
CA MET A 66 1.37 16.33 -7.06
C MET A 66 2.40 16.03 -5.96
N TYR A 67 3.49 15.34 -6.29
CA TYR A 67 4.59 15.08 -5.35
C TYR A 67 5.20 16.39 -4.82
N ARG A 68 5.44 17.38 -5.69
CA ARG A 68 5.97 18.68 -5.27
C ARG A 68 5.03 19.39 -4.30
N GLU A 69 3.73 19.33 -4.55
CA GLU A 69 2.72 19.96 -3.70
C GLU A 69 2.66 19.33 -2.30
N THR A 70 2.78 18.00 -2.22
CA THR A 70 2.69 17.25 -0.96
C THR A 70 4.01 17.23 -0.19
N GLU A 71 5.12 16.96 -0.87
CA GLU A 71 6.45 16.77 -0.26
C GLU A 71 7.28 18.05 -0.17
N LYS A 72 6.79 19.14 -0.76
CA LYS A 72 7.50 20.44 -0.86
C LYS A 72 8.89 20.30 -1.50
N ALA A 73 9.08 19.28 -2.33
CA ALA A 73 10.35 18.95 -2.97
C ALA A 73 10.15 18.44 -4.40
N THR A 74 11.11 18.71 -5.28
CA THR A 74 11.12 18.12 -6.63
C THR A 74 11.46 16.64 -6.55
N TYR A 75 10.69 15.79 -7.23
CA TYR A 75 11.08 14.40 -7.41
C TYR A 75 12.19 14.27 -8.45
N ASN A 76 13.39 13.84 -8.02
CA ASN A 76 14.58 13.72 -8.86
C ASN A 76 15.08 12.26 -9.03
N MET A 77 14.30 11.28 -8.59
CA MET A 77 14.68 9.86 -8.60
C MET A 77 13.95 9.03 -9.66
N GLU A 78 13.48 9.65 -10.74
CA GLU A 78 12.69 9.02 -11.81
C GLU A 78 13.31 7.73 -12.37
N HIS A 79 14.59 7.77 -12.74
CA HIS A 79 15.31 6.57 -13.20
C HIS A 79 15.23 5.40 -12.21
N ARG A 80 15.17 5.67 -10.90
CA ARG A 80 15.17 4.63 -9.86
C ARG A 80 13.79 4.00 -9.78
N TRP A 81 12.74 4.81 -9.89
CA TRP A 81 11.38 4.33 -10.07
C TRP A 81 11.23 3.49 -11.34
N CYS A 82 11.79 3.92 -12.48
CA CYS A 82 11.74 3.15 -13.74
C CYS A 82 12.39 1.77 -13.63
N LEU A 83 13.51 1.66 -12.90
CA LEU A 83 14.15 0.37 -12.64
C LEU A 83 13.32 -0.53 -11.71
N LEU A 84 12.62 0.08 -10.74
CA LEU A 84 11.89 -0.66 -9.70
C LEU A 84 10.49 -1.10 -10.14
N ARG A 85 9.76 -0.28 -10.92
CA ARG A 85 8.33 -0.48 -11.21
C ARG A 85 7.96 -1.83 -11.87
N HIS A 86 8.92 -2.45 -12.56
CA HIS A 86 8.75 -3.75 -13.23
C HIS A 86 9.30 -4.93 -12.42
N GLN A 87 9.92 -4.70 -11.26
CA GLN A 87 10.46 -5.77 -10.44
C GLN A 87 9.32 -6.46 -9.67
N PRO A 88 9.17 -7.80 -9.74
CA PRO A 88 8.04 -8.50 -9.10
C PRO A 88 7.94 -8.24 -7.60
N LYS A 89 9.08 -8.23 -6.90
CA LYS A 89 9.16 -7.91 -5.47
C LYS A 89 8.69 -6.49 -5.16
N TRP A 90 8.96 -5.54 -6.06
CA TRP A 90 8.54 -4.16 -5.91
C TRP A 90 7.04 -4.01 -6.15
N GLN A 91 6.49 -4.64 -7.18
CA GLN A 91 5.05 -4.64 -7.45
C GLN A 91 4.26 -5.22 -6.26
N GLN A 92 4.74 -6.32 -5.68
CA GLN A 92 4.16 -6.89 -4.46
C GLN A 92 4.24 -5.89 -3.30
N HIS A 93 5.38 -5.22 -3.11
CA HIS A 93 5.54 -4.19 -2.07
C HIS A 93 4.53 -3.05 -2.23
N VAL A 94 4.40 -2.48 -3.43
CA VAL A 94 3.46 -1.38 -3.72
C VAL A 94 2.01 -1.82 -3.52
N SER A 95 1.65 -3.04 -3.93
CA SER A 95 0.31 -3.60 -3.69
C SER A 95 -0.01 -3.65 -2.20
N MET A 96 0.91 -4.15 -1.36
CA MET A 96 0.73 -4.19 0.09
C MET A 96 0.58 -2.78 0.72
N LEU A 97 1.30 -1.78 0.21
CA LEU A 97 1.16 -0.40 0.67
C LEU A 97 -0.24 0.18 0.37
N SER A 98 -0.84 -0.19 -0.76
CA SER A 98 -2.18 0.27 -1.14
C SER A 98 -3.28 -0.28 -0.20
N THR A 99 -3.12 -1.52 0.29
CA THR A 99 -4.08 -2.18 1.19
C THR A 99 -4.01 -1.66 2.63
N ARG A 100 -2.90 -1.05 3.05
CA ARG A 100 -2.71 -0.52 4.41
C ARG A 100 -3.38 0.84 4.67
N ARG A 101 -4.12 1.40 3.71
CA ARG A 101 -4.86 2.65 3.94
C ARG A 101 -5.88 2.47 5.08
N LYS A 102 -5.57 3.02 6.26
CA LYS A 102 -6.56 3.25 7.31
C LYS A 102 -7.72 4.04 6.69
N PRO A 103 -9.00 3.75 7.01
CA PRO A 103 -10.12 4.56 6.54
C PRO A 103 -9.87 5.99 6.99
N HIS A 104 -9.76 6.92 6.05
CA HIS A 104 -9.66 8.33 6.37
C HIS A 104 -10.96 8.70 7.10
N GLY A 105 -10.84 9.05 8.37
CA GLY A 105 -11.97 9.40 9.23
C GLY A 105 -12.79 10.50 8.58
N LYS A 106 -14.11 10.35 8.62
CA LYS A 106 -15.06 11.39 8.19
C LYS A 106 -14.71 12.69 8.92
N ARG A 107 -14.52 13.79 8.17
CA ARG A 107 -14.44 15.15 8.71
C ARG A 107 -15.70 15.46 9.53
N PRO A 108 -15.60 15.86 10.80
CA PRO A 108 -16.62 16.69 11.44
C PRO A 108 -16.22 18.16 11.31
N ALA A 109 -17.22 19.02 11.20
CA ALA A 109 -17.07 20.46 11.15
C ALA A 109 -16.63 21.03 12.52
N MET A 110 -15.81 22.09 12.45
CA MET A 110 -15.62 23.22 13.39
C MET A 110 -15.71 22.96 14.91
N ALA A 111 -14.58 23.08 15.61
CA ALA A 111 -14.44 23.82 16.88
C ALA A 111 -12.96 23.88 17.30
N GLU A 112 -12.54 25.04 17.84
CA GLU A 112 -11.19 25.35 18.33
C GLU A 112 -10.71 24.46 19.48
N SER A 113 -9.41 24.13 19.49
CA SER A 113 -8.42 24.52 20.52
C SER A 113 -7.17 23.60 20.49
N SER A 114 -6.00 24.22 20.48
CA SER A 114 -4.66 23.62 20.72
C SER A 114 -4.49 23.31 22.22
N PRO A 115 -3.66 22.33 22.66
CA PRO A 115 -2.20 22.52 22.60
C PRO A 115 -1.32 21.26 22.38
N LEU A 116 -0.05 21.60 22.13
CA LEU A 116 1.18 20.83 21.90
C LEU A 116 1.38 19.55 22.72
N GLY A 117 2.00 18.54 22.08
CA GLY A 117 2.61 17.38 22.74
C GLY A 117 3.41 16.52 21.77
N ASP A 118 4.75 16.66 21.86
CA ASP A 118 5.83 15.72 21.57
C ASP A 118 5.51 14.44 20.77
N ASP A 119 6.04 14.33 19.55
CA ASP A 119 6.07 13.06 18.81
C ASP A 119 7.52 12.61 18.67
N THR A 120 7.88 11.65 19.52
CA THR A 120 9.15 10.94 19.49
C THR A 120 9.18 10.01 18.28
N ILE A 121 10.29 10.08 17.57
CA ILE A 121 10.62 9.27 16.40
C ILE A 121 10.79 7.81 16.84
N ASP A 122 9.94 6.92 16.34
CA ASP A 122 10.31 5.52 16.13
C ASP A 122 9.41 4.87 15.07
N ASP A 123 9.97 4.53 13.91
CA ASP A 123 9.42 3.44 13.10
C ASP A 123 10.60 2.77 12.37
N ASN A 124 11.31 1.94 13.13
CA ASN A 124 12.21 0.95 12.61
C ASN A 124 12.05 -0.37 13.37
N VAL A 125 11.04 -1.20 13.01
CA VAL A 125 10.97 -2.65 13.32
C VAL A 125 10.23 -3.33 12.16
N GLU A 126 10.96 -4.02 11.28
CA GLU A 126 11.18 -5.48 11.26
C GLU A 126 9.93 -6.37 11.06
N VAL A 127 9.93 -7.06 9.91
CA VAL A 127 9.81 -8.53 9.75
C VAL A 127 8.73 -9.30 10.53
N ILE A 128 7.80 -9.88 9.74
CA ILE A 128 6.95 -11.08 9.92
C ILE A 128 5.81 -10.99 10.95
N PHE A 129 4.59 -11.30 10.50
CA PHE A 129 3.73 -12.39 11.00
C PHE A 129 2.45 -12.43 10.16
N GLU A 130 2.23 -13.55 9.49
CA GLU A 130 0.96 -13.92 8.88
C GLU A 130 -0.12 -13.96 9.98
N ARG A 131 -1.25 -13.23 9.81
CA ARG A 131 -2.32 -13.17 10.82
C ARG A 131 -3.71 -13.00 10.18
N PRO A 132 -4.77 -13.41 10.91
CA PRO A 132 -5.70 -14.50 10.60
C PRO A 132 -6.85 -14.07 9.67
N PRO A 133 -7.68 -15.00 9.16
CA PRO A 133 -8.84 -14.65 8.35
C PRO A 133 -9.79 -13.73 9.12
N GLY A 134 -10.05 -12.55 8.57
CA GLY A 134 -10.88 -11.52 9.18
C GLY A 134 -12.37 -11.86 9.18
N LYS A 135 -13.10 -11.17 10.07
CA LYS A 135 -14.54 -11.27 10.42
C LYS A 135 -15.56 -11.21 9.25
N LYS A 136 -15.12 -11.19 7.98
CA LYS A 136 -15.99 -11.30 6.80
C LYS A 136 -16.54 -12.71 6.59
N THR A 137 -15.79 -13.74 7.00
CA THR A 137 -16.23 -15.15 6.87
C THR A 137 -17.37 -15.49 7.82
N GLU A 138 -17.39 -14.90 9.03
CA GLU A 138 -18.49 -15.05 10.01
C GLU A 138 -19.81 -14.49 9.47
N LYS A 139 -19.78 -13.25 8.95
CA LYS A 139 -20.98 -12.57 8.41
C LYS A 139 -21.50 -13.24 7.13
N GLU A 140 -20.62 -13.85 6.33
CA GLU A 140 -21.03 -14.64 5.17
C GLU A 140 -21.60 -16.01 5.57
N ARG A 141 -21.01 -16.69 6.58
CA ARG A 141 -21.59 -17.91 7.15
C ARG A 141 -22.97 -17.65 7.74
N GLU A 142 -23.16 -16.54 8.46
CA GLU A 142 -24.46 -16.18 9.04
C GLU A 142 -25.51 -15.88 7.95
N ARG A 143 -25.12 -15.19 6.87
CA ARG A 143 -26.01 -14.98 5.72
C ARG A 143 -26.40 -16.28 5.02
N LYS A 144 -25.44 -17.19 4.84
CA LYS A 144 -25.69 -18.52 4.24
C LYS A 144 -26.58 -19.39 5.14
N ARG A 145 -26.41 -19.33 6.46
CA ARG A 145 -27.26 -20.06 7.42
C ARG A 145 -28.70 -19.54 7.39
N LYS A 146 -28.91 -18.22 7.41
CA LYS A 146 -30.25 -17.62 7.33
C LYS A 146 -30.94 -17.87 5.98
N ALA A 147 -30.18 -17.92 4.88
CA ALA A 147 -30.73 -18.28 3.57
C ALA A 147 -31.16 -19.75 3.50
N ALA A 148 -30.39 -20.67 4.11
CA ALA A 148 -30.76 -22.08 4.19
C ALA A 148 -31.98 -22.32 5.11
N GLU A 149 -32.05 -21.63 6.26
CA GLU A 149 -33.20 -21.69 7.17
C GLU A 149 -34.49 -21.17 6.52
N SER A 150 -34.41 -20.14 5.66
CA SER A 150 -35.56 -19.62 4.90
C SER A 150 -36.08 -20.62 3.87
N TYR A 151 -35.18 -21.36 3.20
CA TYR A 151 -35.55 -22.34 2.19
C TYR A 151 -36.16 -23.60 2.80
N ASP A 152 -35.66 -24.02 3.98
CA ASP A 152 -36.17 -25.17 4.72
C ASP A 152 -37.56 -24.91 5.31
N ALA A 153 -37.82 -23.68 5.78
CA ALA A 153 -39.14 -23.27 6.27
C ALA A 153 -40.21 -23.29 5.17
N GLU A 154 -39.90 -22.77 3.97
CA GLU A 154 -40.81 -22.81 2.82
C GLU A 154 -41.10 -24.26 2.37
N PHE A 155 -40.11 -25.15 2.47
CA PHE A 155 -40.28 -26.57 2.13
C PHE A 155 -41.17 -27.31 3.14
N VAL A 156 -41.01 -27.05 4.44
CA VAL A 156 -41.85 -27.64 5.50
C VAL A 156 -43.29 -27.11 5.42
N GLU A 157 -43.48 -25.83 5.13
CA GLU A 157 -44.82 -25.22 4.96
C GLU A 157 -45.58 -25.86 3.77
N ALA A 158 -44.90 -26.05 2.64
CA ALA A 158 -45.48 -26.72 1.48
C ALA A 158 -45.91 -28.17 1.76
N LEU A 159 -45.10 -28.93 2.52
CA LEU A 159 -45.44 -30.29 2.95
C LEU A 159 -46.66 -30.31 3.88
N THR A 160 -46.78 -29.33 4.78
CA THR A 160 -47.88 -29.24 5.75
C THR A 160 -49.21 -28.91 5.08
N CYS A 161 -49.19 -28.14 3.99
CA CYS A 161 -50.38 -27.90 3.16
C CYS A 161 -50.84 -29.14 2.39
N MET A 162 -49.95 -30.09 2.09
CA MET A 162 -50.28 -31.30 1.32
C MET A 162 -50.82 -32.46 2.19
N THR A 163 -50.71 -32.39 3.51
CA THR A 163 -51.12 -33.47 4.43
C THR A 163 -52.38 -33.15 5.25
N ASN A 164 -53.06 -32.03 4.97
CA ASN A 164 -54.27 -31.59 5.70
C ASN A 164 -55.59 -31.79 4.91
N ASP A 165 -55.62 -32.77 3.99
CA ASP A 165 -56.87 -33.33 3.43
C ASP A 165 -57.17 -34.70 4.05
#